data_AF-A0A6S6UC01-F1
#
_entry.id   AF-A0A6S6UC01-F1
#
_cell.length_a   1.000
_cell.length_b   1.000
_cell.length_c   1.000
_cell.angle_alpha   90.00
_cell.angle_beta   90.00
_cell.angle_gamma   90.00
#
_symmetry.space_group_name_H-M   'P 1'
#
loop_
_entity.id
_entity.type
_entity.pdbx_description
1 polymer ?
#
loop_
_entity_poly.entity_id
_entity_poly.type
_entity_poly.pdbx_seq_one_letter_code
_entity_poly.pdbx_strand_id
1 'polypeptide(L)'
;MTMKPQNKSQYLLPKFMLGIIFLLSNLACSPPVGVNNLGDIQRTFSETATKDNQFDQNMLSKTSAQDIDGASLDSVAISIGYASVLDQLNTLPKEQIASLKDSGLWGNVLMLKAMSQWRLQKYVPALETLQKIDEKTYNSLGNRDKVMLHMIPGLIKNDEFYQQLKQAQGKPVNAEEVRNIQQGFSSVLSTLHAALDKSNGNQTMRRYMLISYLGTYKNHQDACGLSAPENRRECINNKRCEAFASYIALEKTLDNSASSTEFLNNIRGHWLGKPNADKLRKAYQRCEAKE
;
A
#
# COMPACT_ATOMS: atom_id res chain seq x y z
N MET A 1 10.79 -15.69 -38.57
CA MET A 1 10.20 -15.50 -37.23
C MET A 1 11.00 -14.42 -36.50
N THR A 2 10.50 -13.19 -36.48
CA THR A 2 11.12 -12.08 -35.74
C THR A 2 10.62 -12.12 -34.31
N MET A 3 11.49 -12.49 -33.36
CA MET A 3 11.20 -12.33 -31.94
C MET A 3 11.04 -10.84 -31.65
N LYS A 4 9.81 -10.42 -31.29
CA LYS A 4 9.58 -9.09 -30.72
C LYS A 4 10.46 -8.96 -29.47
N PRO A 5 11.20 -7.85 -29.31
CA PRO A 5 11.95 -7.61 -28.08
C PRO A 5 10.97 -7.69 -26.90
N GLN A 6 11.22 -8.64 -26.00
CA GLN A 6 10.54 -8.67 -24.71
C GLN A 6 10.86 -7.36 -24.01
N ASN A 7 9.84 -6.51 -23.87
CA ASN A 7 9.94 -5.24 -23.21
C ASN A 7 10.34 -5.52 -21.75
N LYS A 8 11.61 -5.30 -21.41
CA LYS A 8 12.17 -5.45 -20.06
C LYS A 8 11.66 -4.31 -19.16
N SER A 9 10.36 -4.09 -19.06
CA SER A 9 9.80 -3.33 -17.95
C SER A 9 9.82 -4.24 -16.72
N GLN A 10 11.02 -4.53 -16.22
CA GLN A 10 11.23 -5.38 -15.08
C GLN A 10 10.76 -4.65 -13.81
N TYR A 11 9.60 -5.11 -13.34
CA TYR A 11 9.25 -5.34 -11.93
C TYR A 11 9.39 -4.16 -10.96
N LEU A 12 8.56 -3.14 -11.18
CA LEU A 12 8.30 -2.11 -10.18
C LEU A 12 7.10 -2.55 -9.33
N LEU A 13 7.38 -3.12 -8.16
CA LEU A 13 6.38 -3.28 -7.10
C LEU A 13 5.90 -1.86 -6.72
N PRO A 14 4.62 -1.51 -6.89
CA PRO A 14 4.12 -0.28 -6.30
C PRO A 14 3.84 -0.53 -4.81
N LYS A 15 4.87 -0.86 -4.03
CA LYS A 15 4.82 -0.77 -2.56
C LYS A 15 5.01 0.70 -2.17
N PHE A 16 4.20 1.58 -2.74
CA PHE A 16 4.29 3.00 -2.44
C PHE A 16 3.75 3.27 -1.02
N MET A 17 4.66 3.34 -0.05
CA MET A 17 4.40 3.62 1.36
C MET A 17 4.85 5.03 1.78
N LEU A 18 5.01 5.95 0.81
CA LEU A 18 5.49 7.33 0.98
C LEU A 18 4.74 8.16 2.05
N GLY A 19 3.54 7.74 2.46
CA GLY A 19 2.71 8.49 3.41
C GLY A 19 2.94 8.18 4.89
N ILE A 20 3.57 7.06 5.26
CA ILE A 20 3.65 6.65 6.68
C ILE A 20 4.64 7.52 7.49
N ILE A 21 5.68 8.06 6.83
CA ILE A 21 6.81 8.77 7.46
C ILE A 21 6.36 10.07 8.15
N PHE A 22 5.43 10.82 7.56
CA PHE A 22 4.97 12.11 8.12
C PHE A 22 3.89 11.98 9.21
N LEU A 23 3.37 10.78 9.45
CA LEU A 23 2.22 10.57 10.33
C LEU A 23 2.58 10.26 11.78
N LEU A 24 3.84 9.95 12.10
CA LEU A 24 4.28 9.50 13.43
C LEU A 24 5.02 10.59 14.23
N SER A 25 5.36 11.73 13.62
CA SER A 25 6.15 12.80 14.23
C SER A 25 5.39 13.76 15.16
N ASN A 26 4.05 13.66 15.25
CA ASN A 26 3.23 14.60 16.05
C ASN A 26 2.84 14.09 17.45
N LEU A 27 3.47 13.03 17.97
CA LEU A 27 3.19 12.48 19.31
C LEU A 27 4.25 12.84 20.37
N ALA A 28 5.13 13.80 20.10
CA ALA A 28 6.14 14.27 21.06
C ALA A 28 5.53 15.22 22.12
N CYS A 29 4.69 14.69 23.00
CA CYS A 29 4.38 15.31 24.29
C CYS A 29 4.83 14.33 25.38
N SER A 30 5.79 14.74 26.21
CA SER A 30 6.51 13.89 27.17
C SER A 30 5.57 13.06 28.04
N PRO A 31 5.59 11.72 27.96
CA PRO A 31 4.66 10.91 28.73
C PRO A 31 5.31 10.35 30.02
N PRO A 32 4.51 9.87 30.99
CA PRO A 32 5.01 9.28 32.23
C PRO A 32 5.84 8.01 31.95
N VAL A 33 6.75 7.69 32.87
CA VAL A 33 7.86 6.72 32.80
C VAL A 33 7.54 5.32 32.19
N GLY A 34 6.28 4.89 32.13
CA GLY A 34 5.86 3.62 31.47
C GLY A 34 5.55 3.70 29.97
N VAL A 35 5.47 4.91 29.39
CA VAL A 35 5.14 5.15 27.97
C VAL A 35 6.40 5.25 27.10
N ASN A 36 7.58 5.34 27.71
CA ASN A 36 8.86 5.47 26.99
C ASN A 36 9.12 4.31 26.02
N ASN A 37 8.85 3.05 26.41
CA ASN A 37 9.11 1.91 25.52
C ASN A 37 8.21 1.92 24.27
N LEU A 38 6.93 2.34 24.38
CA LEU A 38 6.07 2.42 23.21
C LEU A 38 6.54 3.51 22.24
N GLY A 39 7.04 4.64 22.76
CA GLY A 39 7.66 5.68 21.95
C GLY A 39 8.89 5.18 21.20
N ASP A 40 9.74 4.40 21.88
CA ASP A 40 10.93 3.79 21.26
C ASP A 40 10.56 2.79 20.16
N ILE A 41 9.59 1.92 20.42
CA ILE A 41 9.07 0.97 19.43
C ILE A 41 8.50 1.71 18.21
N GLN A 42 7.73 2.77 18.42
CA GLN A 42 7.18 3.62 17.35
C GLN A 42 8.28 4.28 16.52
N ARG A 43 9.34 4.77 17.17
CA ARG A 43 10.50 5.34 16.52
C ARG A 43 11.22 4.31 15.65
N THR A 44 11.52 3.11 16.19
CA THR A 44 12.13 2.03 15.41
C THR A 44 11.27 1.64 14.19
N PHE A 45 9.95 1.56 14.37
CA PHE A 45 9.02 1.31 13.26
C PHE A 45 9.10 2.42 12.20
N SER A 46 9.06 3.69 12.61
CA SER A 46 9.10 4.86 11.72
C SER A 46 10.40 4.94 10.92
N GLU A 47 11.53 4.71 11.57
CA GLU A 47 12.85 4.67 10.94
C GLU A 47 12.94 3.52 9.93
N THR A 48 12.44 2.33 10.32
CA THR A 48 12.40 1.16 9.42
C THR A 48 11.52 1.43 8.20
N ALA A 49 10.31 1.97 8.40
CA ALA A 49 9.41 2.32 7.31
C ALA A 49 9.98 3.41 6.40
N THR A 50 10.78 4.33 6.95
CA THR A 50 11.49 5.34 6.16
C THR A 50 12.53 4.70 5.24
N LYS A 51 13.36 3.81 5.78
CA LYS A 51 14.36 3.07 4.99
C LYS A 51 13.70 2.19 3.92
N ASP A 52 12.61 1.52 4.28
CA ASP A 52 11.80 0.69 3.36
C ASP A 52 11.28 1.51 2.18
N ASN A 53 10.74 2.70 2.44
CA ASN A 53 10.29 3.61 1.39
C ASN A 53 11.41 4.14 0.49
N GLN A 54 12.55 4.49 1.08
CA GLN A 54 13.71 4.95 0.32
C GLN A 54 14.27 3.82 -0.55
N PHE A 55 14.33 2.61 0.00
CA PHE A 55 14.70 1.42 -0.72
C PHE A 55 13.79 1.17 -1.93
N ASP A 56 12.47 1.19 -1.72
CA ASP A 56 11.50 1.04 -2.80
C ASP A 56 11.68 2.13 -3.87
N GLN A 57 11.87 3.41 -3.49
CA GLN A 57 12.14 4.50 -4.45
C GLN A 57 13.42 4.29 -5.25
N ASN A 58 14.51 3.91 -4.59
CA ASN A 58 15.79 3.66 -5.24
C ASN A 58 15.68 2.49 -6.21
N MET A 59 14.95 1.44 -5.84
CA MET A 59 14.65 0.32 -6.74
C MET A 59 13.82 0.75 -7.95
N LEU A 60 13.00 1.80 -7.82
CA LEU A 60 12.26 2.34 -8.95
C LEU A 60 13.14 3.11 -9.96
N SER A 61 14.19 3.78 -9.48
CA SER A 61 15.12 4.56 -10.31
C SER A 61 16.26 3.75 -10.93
N LYS A 62 16.55 2.56 -10.40
CA LYS A 62 17.70 1.74 -10.82
C LYS A 62 17.38 0.97 -12.12
N THR A 63 18.09 1.30 -13.19
CA THR A 63 17.99 0.64 -14.51
C THR A 63 19.09 -0.40 -14.78
N SER A 64 20.07 -0.56 -13.90
CA SER A 64 21.27 -1.41 -14.12
C SER A 64 21.40 -2.58 -13.14
N ALA A 65 21.93 -3.69 -13.64
CA ALA A 65 22.12 -4.94 -12.89
C ALA A 65 23.20 -4.87 -11.78
N GLN A 66 24.15 -3.92 -11.85
CA GLN A 66 25.19 -3.73 -10.84
C GLN A 66 24.66 -3.11 -9.52
N ASP A 67 23.45 -2.56 -9.54
CA ASP A 67 22.83 -1.93 -8.37
C ASP A 67 22.05 -2.90 -7.46
N ILE A 68 22.03 -4.19 -7.81
CA ILE A 68 21.19 -5.23 -7.21
C ILE A 68 21.84 -5.81 -5.94
N ASP A 69 23.17 -5.93 -5.87
CA ASP A 69 23.86 -6.57 -4.74
C ASP A 69 23.72 -5.77 -3.43
N GLY A 70 23.88 -4.44 -3.47
CA GLY A 70 23.63 -3.58 -2.31
C GLY A 70 22.17 -3.58 -1.87
N ALA A 71 21.24 -3.87 -2.79
CA ALA A 71 19.83 -3.89 -2.51
C ALA A 71 19.40 -5.10 -1.64
N SER A 72 20.18 -6.19 -1.68
CA SER A 72 19.97 -7.34 -0.81
C SER A 72 20.20 -7.01 0.67
N LEU A 73 21.27 -6.25 0.97
CA LEU A 73 21.63 -5.87 2.34
C LEU A 73 20.60 -4.91 2.97
N ASP A 74 20.14 -3.92 2.21
CA ASP A 74 19.10 -2.99 2.67
C ASP A 74 17.79 -3.73 2.99
N SER A 75 17.37 -4.66 2.11
CA SER A 75 16.17 -5.49 2.33
C SER A 75 16.26 -6.34 3.61
N VAL A 76 17.45 -6.88 3.93
CA VAL A 76 17.69 -7.63 5.17
C VAL A 76 17.59 -6.70 6.38
N ALA A 77 18.23 -5.53 6.34
CA ALA A 77 18.18 -4.55 7.43
C ALA A 77 16.76 -4.06 7.71
N ILE A 78 15.95 -3.81 6.67
CA ILE A 78 14.54 -3.44 6.79
C ILE A 78 13.74 -4.56 7.49
N SER A 79 13.95 -5.81 7.08
CA SER A 79 13.29 -6.97 7.68
C SER A 79 13.67 -7.13 9.16
N ILE A 80 14.94 -6.93 9.51
CA ILE A 80 15.41 -6.94 10.91
C ILE A 80 14.73 -5.84 11.73
N GLY A 81 14.56 -4.63 11.16
CA GLY A 81 13.87 -3.53 11.83
C GLY A 81 12.44 -3.87 12.22
N TYR A 82 11.64 -4.40 11.28
CA TYR A 82 10.27 -4.81 11.58
C TYR A 82 10.21 -6.01 12.53
N ALA A 83 11.17 -6.94 12.44
CA ALA A 83 11.27 -8.06 13.38
C ALA A 83 11.57 -7.58 14.80
N SER A 84 12.47 -6.59 14.96
CA SER A 84 12.76 -5.96 16.26
C SER A 84 11.53 -5.29 16.86
N VAL A 85 10.75 -4.56 16.05
CA VAL A 85 9.47 -3.97 16.50
C VAL A 85 8.52 -5.04 17.03
N LEU A 86 8.39 -6.17 16.33
CA LEU A 86 7.53 -7.27 16.79
C LEU A 86 8.03 -7.91 18.08
N ASP A 87 9.33 -8.13 18.20
CA ASP A 87 9.92 -8.73 19.39
C ASP A 87 9.67 -7.86 20.63
N GLN A 88 9.92 -6.55 20.52
CA GLN A 88 9.64 -5.58 21.58
C GLN A 88 8.14 -5.53 21.95
N LEU A 89 7.25 -5.56 20.96
CA LEU A 89 5.80 -5.60 21.21
C LEU A 89 5.31 -6.91 21.85
N ASN A 90 5.97 -8.03 21.56
CA ASN A 90 5.61 -9.34 22.13
C ASN A 90 6.14 -9.55 23.56
N THR A 91 7.18 -8.80 23.94
CA THR A 91 7.86 -8.92 25.24
C THR A 91 7.46 -7.83 26.24
N LEU A 92 6.43 -7.01 25.92
CA LEU A 92 5.88 -6.03 26.84
C LEU A 92 5.42 -6.69 28.16
N PRO A 93 5.87 -6.19 29.33
CA PRO A 93 5.43 -6.69 30.63
C PRO A 93 3.91 -6.56 30.83
N LYS A 94 3.32 -7.42 31.67
CA LYS A 94 1.88 -7.44 31.92
C LYS A 94 1.37 -6.11 32.49
N GLU A 95 2.17 -5.50 33.36
CA GLU A 95 1.88 -4.20 33.99
C GLU A 95 1.85 -3.09 32.93
N GLN A 96 2.76 -3.14 31.96
CA GLN A 96 2.78 -2.20 30.84
C GLN A 96 1.58 -2.40 29.90
N ILE A 97 1.21 -3.66 29.62
CA ILE A 97 -0.01 -3.97 28.84
C ILE A 97 -1.26 -3.41 29.53
N ALA A 98 -1.39 -3.58 30.85
CA ALA A 98 -2.52 -3.03 31.60
C ALA A 98 -2.54 -1.49 31.49
N SER A 99 -1.41 -0.84 31.74
CA SER A 99 -1.28 0.62 31.62
C SER A 99 -1.64 1.15 30.22
N LEU A 100 -1.22 0.46 29.15
CA LEU A 100 -1.54 0.83 27.77
C LEU A 100 -3.01 0.65 27.43
N LYS A 101 -3.69 -0.34 28.02
CA LYS A 101 -5.15 -0.52 27.89
C LYS A 101 -5.91 0.58 28.61
N ASP A 102 -5.50 0.91 29.83
CA ASP A 102 -6.14 1.97 30.63
C ASP A 102 -5.94 3.35 30.00
N SER A 103 -4.79 3.57 29.36
CA SER A 103 -4.47 4.80 28.63
C SER A 103 -5.07 4.87 27.23
N GLY A 104 -5.82 3.85 26.79
CA GLY A 104 -6.42 3.80 25.44
C GLY A 104 -5.41 3.64 24.28
N LEU A 105 -4.14 3.36 24.57
CA LEU A 105 -3.05 3.21 23.59
C LEU A 105 -2.88 1.78 23.07
N TRP A 106 -3.65 0.83 23.60
CA TRP A 106 -3.58 -0.57 23.20
C TRP A 106 -3.90 -0.79 21.72
N GLY A 107 -4.81 0.00 21.15
CA GLY A 107 -5.10 -0.05 19.72
C GLY A 107 -3.87 0.27 18.87
N ASN A 108 -3.07 1.28 19.25
CA ASN A 108 -1.85 1.65 18.54
C ASN A 108 -0.82 0.51 18.55
N VAL A 109 -0.71 -0.21 19.67
CA VAL A 109 0.14 -1.40 19.80
C VAL A 109 -0.29 -2.49 18.81
N LEU A 110 -1.59 -2.80 18.77
CA LEU A 110 -2.13 -3.80 17.84
C LEU A 110 -1.92 -3.39 16.38
N MET A 111 -2.07 -2.10 16.05
CA MET A 111 -1.82 -1.58 14.71
C MET A 111 -0.34 -1.70 14.29
N LEU A 112 0.60 -1.30 15.16
CA LEU A 112 2.04 -1.47 14.89
C LEU A 112 2.40 -2.94 14.72
N LYS A 113 1.85 -3.81 15.55
CA LYS A 113 2.06 -5.25 15.46
C LYS A 113 1.55 -5.81 14.14
N ALA A 114 0.32 -5.49 13.75
CA ALA A 114 -0.26 -5.95 12.49
C ALA A 114 0.51 -5.43 11.27
N MET A 115 0.93 -4.16 11.27
CA MET A 115 1.73 -3.59 10.19
C MET A 115 3.10 -4.27 10.08
N SER A 116 3.81 -4.47 11.19
CA SER A 116 5.11 -5.15 11.17
C SER A 116 4.98 -6.63 10.75
N GLN A 117 3.92 -7.33 11.18
CA GLN A 117 3.61 -8.69 10.68
C GLN A 117 3.37 -8.68 9.17
N TRP A 118 2.56 -7.73 8.66
CA TRP A 118 2.32 -7.58 7.23
C TRP A 118 3.61 -7.31 6.45
N ARG A 119 4.47 -6.39 6.90
CA ARG A 119 5.75 -6.09 6.23
C ARG A 119 6.71 -7.28 6.21
N LEU A 120 6.63 -8.15 7.21
CA LEU A 120 7.34 -9.44 7.24
C LEU A 120 6.61 -10.57 6.50
N GLN A 121 5.57 -10.26 5.73
CA GLN A 121 4.76 -11.22 4.97
C GLN A 121 4.06 -12.27 5.85
N LYS A 122 3.88 -12.00 7.14
CA LYS A 122 3.10 -12.82 8.09
C LYS A 122 1.63 -12.41 8.04
N TYR A 123 0.97 -12.66 6.90
CA TYR A 123 -0.37 -12.17 6.59
C TYR A 123 -1.45 -12.68 7.56
N VAL A 124 -1.47 -13.99 7.86
CA VAL A 124 -2.45 -14.57 8.81
C VAL A 124 -2.31 -13.95 10.21
N PRO A 125 -1.10 -13.93 10.84
CA PRO A 125 -0.92 -13.23 12.11
C PRO A 125 -1.28 -11.74 12.11
N ALA A 126 -1.06 -11.04 10.98
CA ALA A 126 -1.44 -9.64 10.84
C ALA A 126 -2.97 -9.47 10.92
N LEU A 127 -3.73 -10.27 10.18
CA LEU A 127 -5.19 -10.26 10.19
C LEU A 127 -5.76 -10.65 11.56
N GLU A 128 -5.21 -11.69 12.19
CA GLU A 128 -5.59 -12.10 13.55
C GLU A 128 -5.32 -10.99 14.58
N THR A 129 -4.26 -10.20 14.39
CA THR A 129 -3.95 -9.08 15.27
C THR A 129 -4.94 -7.94 15.09
N LEU A 130 -5.35 -7.63 13.87
CA LEU A 130 -6.40 -6.64 13.61
C LEU A 130 -7.75 -7.05 14.21
N GLN A 131 -8.08 -8.35 14.19
CA GLN A 131 -9.31 -8.89 14.80
C GLN A 131 -9.37 -8.73 16.33
N LYS A 132 -8.23 -8.47 16.99
CA LYS A 132 -8.18 -8.19 18.44
C LYS A 132 -8.58 -6.76 18.78
N ILE A 133 -8.79 -5.89 17.79
CA ILE A 133 -9.29 -4.53 18.00
C ILE A 133 -10.82 -4.62 18.12
N ASP A 134 -11.29 -4.74 19.37
CA ASP A 134 -12.72 -4.68 19.70
C ASP A 134 -13.30 -3.27 19.56
N GLU A 135 -14.61 -3.12 19.75
CA GLU A 135 -15.29 -1.82 19.61
C GLU A 135 -14.74 -0.75 20.56
N LYS A 136 -14.44 -1.11 21.82
CA LYS A 136 -13.86 -0.20 22.80
C LYS A 136 -12.49 0.31 22.33
N THR A 137 -11.62 -0.59 21.89
CA THR A 137 -10.28 -0.30 21.38
C THR A 137 -10.37 0.49 20.07
N TYR A 138 -11.30 0.14 19.18
CA TYR A 138 -11.56 0.88 17.95
C TYR A 138 -11.91 2.33 18.26
N ASN A 139 -12.79 2.57 19.22
CA ASN A 139 -13.23 3.91 19.57
C ASN A 139 -12.08 4.78 20.14
N SER A 140 -11.09 4.17 20.81
CA SER A 140 -9.90 4.88 21.32
C SER A 140 -8.85 5.18 20.24
N LEU A 141 -8.92 4.55 19.07
CA LEU A 141 -8.00 4.83 17.96
C LEU A 141 -8.19 6.24 17.41
N GLY A 142 -7.07 6.87 17.06
CA GLY A 142 -7.08 8.08 16.23
C GLY A 142 -7.61 7.80 14.82
N ASN A 143 -8.12 8.83 14.13
CA ASN A 143 -8.71 8.69 12.79
C ASN A 143 -7.77 8.00 11.79
N ARG A 144 -6.48 8.31 11.86
CA ARG A 144 -5.44 7.65 11.04
C ARG A 144 -5.47 6.13 11.21
N ASP A 145 -5.46 5.66 12.44
CA ASP A 145 -5.36 4.23 12.74
C ASP A 145 -6.67 3.51 12.45
N LYS A 146 -7.82 4.19 12.64
CA LYS A 146 -9.13 3.69 12.17
C LYS A 146 -9.11 3.45 10.67
N VAL A 147 -8.61 4.40 9.88
CA VAL A 147 -8.49 4.23 8.42
C VAL A 147 -7.55 3.08 8.07
N MET A 148 -6.38 3.02 8.70
CA MET A 148 -5.42 1.93 8.48
C MET A 148 -6.00 0.55 8.82
N LEU A 149 -6.81 0.45 9.89
CA LEU A 149 -7.50 -0.79 10.24
C LEU A 149 -8.39 -1.30 9.10
N HIS A 150 -9.11 -0.41 8.42
CA HIS A 150 -9.94 -0.76 7.26
C HIS A 150 -9.10 -1.05 6.01
N MET A 151 -7.91 -0.45 5.90
CA MET A 151 -7.08 -0.53 4.70
C MET A 151 -6.17 -1.78 4.67
N ILE A 152 -5.53 -2.13 5.78
CA ILE A 152 -4.52 -3.21 5.85
C ILE A 152 -5.03 -4.54 5.28
N PRO A 153 -6.27 -5.01 5.56
CA PRO A 153 -6.77 -6.24 4.96
C PRO A 153 -6.78 -6.22 3.42
N GLY A 154 -7.08 -5.07 2.81
CA GLY A 154 -7.00 -4.88 1.37
C GLY A 154 -5.55 -4.94 0.86
N LEU A 155 -4.62 -4.30 1.57
CA LEU A 155 -3.20 -4.29 1.20
C LEU A 155 -2.54 -5.67 1.31
N ILE A 156 -2.89 -6.44 2.33
CA ILE A 156 -2.46 -7.84 2.46
C ILE A 156 -2.94 -8.66 1.25
N LYS A 157 -4.24 -8.58 0.93
CA LYS A 157 -4.80 -9.29 -0.24
C LYS A 157 -4.16 -8.84 -1.55
N ASN A 158 -3.85 -7.55 -1.69
CA ASN A 158 -3.12 -7.04 -2.85
C ASN A 158 -1.77 -7.77 -3.02
N ASP A 159 -1.01 -7.91 -1.92
CA ASP A 159 0.28 -8.59 -1.94
C ASP A 159 0.13 -10.08 -2.27
N GLU A 160 -0.88 -10.76 -1.71
CA GLU A 160 -1.19 -12.17 -2.00
C GLU A 160 -1.51 -12.39 -3.49
N PHE A 161 -2.44 -11.62 -4.05
CA PHE A 161 -2.79 -11.72 -5.48
C PHE A 161 -1.66 -11.29 -6.40
N TYR A 162 -0.81 -10.37 -5.96
CA TYR A 162 0.36 -9.97 -6.72
C TYR A 162 1.40 -11.10 -6.81
N GLN A 163 1.58 -11.91 -5.76
CA GLN A 163 2.43 -13.11 -5.85
C GLN A 163 1.83 -14.13 -6.83
N GLN A 164 0.51 -14.34 -6.82
CA GLN A 164 -0.16 -15.22 -7.79
C GLN A 164 0.01 -14.72 -9.23
N LEU A 165 -0.19 -13.42 -9.46
CA LEU A 165 0.05 -12.77 -10.75
C LEU A 165 1.49 -13.00 -11.24
N LYS A 166 2.49 -12.83 -10.37
CA LYS A 166 3.90 -13.10 -10.71
C LYS A 166 4.14 -14.57 -11.09
N GLN A 167 3.53 -15.51 -10.38
CA GLN A 167 3.68 -16.93 -10.64
C GLN A 167 3.04 -17.34 -11.98
N ALA A 168 1.94 -16.69 -12.34
CA ALA A 168 1.17 -16.86 -13.57
C ALA A 168 1.85 -16.21 -14.80
N GLN A 169 2.61 -15.13 -14.61
CA GLN A 169 3.29 -14.43 -15.69
C GLN A 169 4.31 -15.34 -16.41
N GLY A 170 4.23 -15.36 -17.75
CA GLY A 170 5.13 -16.13 -18.60
C GLY A 170 4.83 -17.63 -18.67
N LYS A 171 3.73 -18.09 -18.07
CA LYS A 171 3.30 -19.49 -18.10
C LYS A 171 1.91 -19.63 -18.74
N PRO A 172 1.54 -20.82 -19.24
CA PRO A 172 0.16 -21.14 -19.54
C PRO A 172 -0.65 -21.17 -18.23
N VAL A 173 -1.71 -20.38 -18.17
CA VAL A 173 -2.58 -20.24 -16.99
C VAL A 173 -4.00 -20.55 -17.44
N ASN A 174 -4.74 -21.33 -16.65
CA ASN A 174 -6.12 -21.66 -17.01
C ASN A 174 -7.07 -20.47 -16.76
N ALA A 175 -8.26 -20.51 -17.37
CA ALA A 175 -9.20 -19.40 -17.29
C ALA A 175 -9.75 -19.15 -15.88
N GLU A 176 -9.83 -20.18 -15.04
CA GLU A 176 -10.30 -20.07 -13.65
C GLU A 176 -9.29 -19.33 -12.77
N GLU A 177 -8.01 -19.67 -12.87
CA GLU A 177 -6.93 -18.99 -12.15
C GLU A 177 -6.83 -17.52 -12.56
N VAL A 178 -6.93 -17.21 -13.86
CA VAL A 178 -6.97 -15.82 -14.34
C VAL A 178 -8.17 -15.07 -13.74
N ARG A 179 -9.35 -15.69 -13.72
CA ARG A 179 -10.56 -15.09 -13.13
C ARG A 179 -10.40 -14.85 -11.64
N ASN A 180 -9.82 -15.81 -10.91
CA ASN A 180 -9.59 -15.69 -9.46
C ASN A 180 -8.66 -14.52 -9.13
N ILE A 181 -7.55 -14.36 -9.87
CA ILE A 181 -6.63 -13.22 -9.69
C ILE A 181 -7.34 -11.90 -9.98
N GLN A 182 -8.13 -11.82 -11.07
CA GLN A 182 -8.85 -10.61 -11.45
C GLN A 182 -9.94 -10.20 -10.45
N GLN A 183 -10.75 -11.16 -10.01
CA GLN A 183 -11.76 -10.94 -8.97
C GLN A 183 -11.10 -10.56 -7.65
N GLY A 184 -9.97 -11.17 -7.33
CA GLY A 184 -9.13 -10.83 -6.19
C GLY A 184 -8.76 -9.34 -6.18
N PHE A 185 -8.12 -8.85 -7.24
CA PHE A 185 -7.78 -7.42 -7.34
C PHE A 185 -9.01 -6.51 -7.37
N SER A 186 -10.12 -6.93 -7.98
CA SER A 186 -11.37 -6.15 -7.98
C SER A 186 -11.94 -5.99 -6.56
N SER A 187 -11.88 -7.06 -5.76
CA SER A 187 -12.25 -7.03 -4.34
C SER A 187 -11.32 -6.11 -3.54
N VAL A 188 -10.01 -6.17 -3.78
CA VAL A 188 -9.03 -5.26 -3.15
C VAL A 188 -9.35 -3.80 -3.45
N LEU A 189 -9.57 -3.45 -4.73
CA LEU A 189 -9.89 -2.08 -5.14
C LEU A 189 -11.14 -1.56 -4.41
N SER A 190 -12.17 -2.41 -4.29
CA SER A 190 -13.40 -2.06 -3.57
C SER A 190 -13.14 -1.82 -2.08
N THR A 191 -12.31 -2.64 -1.43
CA THR A 191 -11.89 -2.44 -0.03
C THR A 191 -11.12 -1.13 0.14
N LEU A 192 -10.16 -0.84 -0.73
CA LEU A 192 -9.35 0.38 -0.66
C LEU A 192 -10.21 1.64 -0.91
N HIS A 193 -11.19 1.56 -1.82
CA HIS A 193 -12.13 2.64 -2.05
C HIS A 193 -13.00 2.92 -0.82
N ALA A 194 -13.57 1.89 -0.19
CA ALA A 194 -14.35 2.04 1.03
C ALA A 194 -13.51 2.60 2.21
N ALA A 195 -12.21 2.29 2.27
CA ALA A 195 -11.31 2.89 3.24
C ALA A 195 -11.03 4.38 2.95
N LEU A 196 -10.94 4.76 1.67
CA LEU A 196 -10.74 6.15 1.22
C LEU A 196 -11.88 7.06 1.70
N ASP A 197 -13.12 6.58 1.68
CA ASP A 197 -14.30 7.34 2.15
C ASP A 197 -14.27 7.60 3.66
N LYS A 198 -13.55 6.76 4.42
CA LYS A 198 -13.38 6.90 5.88
C LYS A 198 -12.26 7.87 6.27
N SER A 199 -11.52 8.41 5.30
CA SER A 199 -10.31 9.21 5.52
C SER A 199 -10.52 10.68 5.83
N ASN A 200 -11.78 11.11 5.99
CA ASN A 200 -12.19 12.50 6.05
C ASN A 200 -11.29 13.35 6.96
N GLY A 201 -10.71 14.40 6.36
CA GLY A 201 -9.87 15.40 7.04
C GLY A 201 -8.37 15.09 7.11
N ASN A 202 -7.90 13.86 6.82
CA ASN A 202 -6.47 13.54 6.83
C ASN A 202 -5.90 13.44 5.41
N GLN A 203 -5.39 14.55 4.89
CA GLN A 203 -4.84 14.63 3.52
C GLN A 203 -3.67 13.66 3.28
N THR A 204 -2.80 13.46 4.27
CA THR A 204 -1.66 12.53 4.15
C THR A 204 -2.13 11.10 4.00
N MET A 205 -3.09 10.68 4.83
CA MET A 205 -3.68 9.34 4.72
C MET A 205 -4.42 9.18 3.40
N ARG A 206 -5.22 10.18 3.00
CA ARG A 206 -5.92 10.21 1.71
C ARG A 206 -4.96 10.02 0.55
N ARG A 207 -3.85 10.76 0.52
CA ARG A 207 -2.79 10.62 -0.50
C ARG A 207 -2.25 9.19 -0.55
N TYR A 208 -1.93 8.62 0.61
CA TYR A 208 -1.43 7.25 0.71
C TYR A 208 -2.42 6.23 0.12
N MET A 209 -3.70 6.30 0.50
CA MET A 209 -4.73 5.40 -0.05
C MET A 209 -4.91 5.55 -1.55
N LEU A 210 -4.91 6.78 -2.06
CA LEU A 210 -5.03 7.01 -3.50
C LEU A 210 -3.87 6.37 -4.26
N ILE A 211 -2.65 6.49 -3.75
CA ILE A 211 -1.47 5.86 -4.35
C ILE A 211 -1.58 4.33 -4.29
N SER A 212 -1.96 3.76 -3.14
CA SER A 212 -2.16 2.31 -3.01
C SER A 212 -3.26 1.80 -3.95
N TYR A 213 -4.39 2.50 -4.04
CA TYR A 213 -5.48 2.17 -4.96
C TYR A 213 -4.99 2.14 -6.41
N LEU A 214 -4.27 3.19 -6.84
CA LEU A 214 -3.75 3.28 -8.20
C LEU A 214 -2.69 2.20 -8.50
N GLY A 215 -1.85 1.85 -7.52
CA GLY A 215 -0.91 0.73 -7.61
C GLY A 215 -1.61 -0.63 -7.75
N THR A 216 -2.65 -0.88 -6.96
CA THR A 216 -3.51 -2.07 -7.12
C THR A 216 -4.21 -2.09 -8.47
N TYR A 217 -4.68 -0.95 -8.97
CA TYR A 217 -5.32 -0.88 -10.28
C TYR A 217 -4.36 -1.24 -11.40
N LYS A 218 -3.08 -0.86 -11.30
CA LYS A 218 -2.04 -1.32 -12.23
C LYS A 218 -1.88 -2.85 -12.18
N ASN A 219 -1.82 -3.44 -10.98
CA ASN A 219 -1.77 -4.90 -10.84
C ASN A 219 -3.01 -5.58 -11.45
N HIS A 220 -4.20 -4.98 -11.27
CA HIS A 220 -5.43 -5.45 -11.90
C HIS A 220 -5.34 -5.42 -13.44
N GLN A 221 -4.82 -4.34 -14.03
CA GLN A 221 -4.62 -4.27 -15.47
C GLN A 221 -3.64 -5.33 -15.98
N ASP A 222 -2.58 -5.60 -15.22
CA ASP A 222 -1.63 -6.66 -15.55
C ASP A 222 -2.28 -8.04 -15.48
N ALA A 223 -3.16 -8.28 -14.50
CA ALA A 223 -3.98 -9.48 -14.43
C ALA A 223 -4.99 -9.59 -15.59
N CYS A 224 -5.58 -8.47 -16.04
CA CYS A 224 -6.38 -8.44 -17.28
C CYS A 224 -5.53 -8.79 -18.51
N GLY A 225 -4.22 -8.51 -18.46
CA GLY A 225 -3.25 -8.89 -19.49
C GLY A 225 -3.11 -10.40 -19.70
N LEU A 226 -3.39 -11.21 -18.67
CA LEU A 226 -3.39 -12.67 -18.75
C LEU A 226 -4.58 -13.24 -19.53
N SER A 227 -5.66 -12.47 -19.70
CA SER A 227 -6.83 -12.91 -20.46
C SER A 227 -6.62 -12.89 -21.97
N ALA A 228 -7.47 -13.67 -22.65
CA ALA A 228 -7.64 -13.58 -24.10
C ALA A 228 -7.93 -12.13 -24.54
N PRO A 229 -7.45 -11.70 -25.73
CA PRO A 229 -7.53 -10.31 -26.19
C PRO A 229 -8.93 -9.69 -26.12
N GLU A 230 -9.97 -10.47 -26.42
CA GLU A 230 -11.36 -10.07 -26.44
C GLU A 230 -11.88 -9.67 -25.04
N ASN A 231 -11.45 -10.38 -23.99
CA ASN A 231 -11.88 -10.15 -22.61
C ASN A 231 -11.04 -9.09 -21.90
N ARG A 232 -9.83 -8.82 -22.38
CA ARG A 232 -8.89 -7.86 -21.77
C ARG A 232 -9.48 -6.45 -21.69
N ARG A 233 -10.16 -6.02 -22.75
CA ARG A 233 -10.68 -4.65 -22.85
C ARG A 233 -11.82 -4.42 -21.85
N GLU A 234 -12.70 -5.38 -21.70
CA GLU A 234 -13.80 -5.33 -20.74
C GLU A 234 -13.27 -5.27 -19.31
N CYS A 235 -12.36 -6.20 -18.97
CA CYS A 235 -11.69 -6.27 -17.66
C CYS A 235 -11.05 -4.93 -17.28
N ILE A 236 -10.23 -4.33 -18.15
CA ILE A 236 -9.56 -3.05 -17.89
C ILE A 236 -10.58 -1.91 -17.71
N ASN A 237 -11.63 -1.86 -18.53
CA ASN A 237 -12.56 -0.73 -18.49
C ASN A 237 -13.46 -0.74 -17.25
N ASN A 238 -13.72 -1.90 -16.64
CA ASN A 238 -14.60 -2.04 -15.47
C ASN A 238 -14.17 -1.15 -14.29
N LYS A 239 -12.85 -0.99 -14.06
CA LYS A 239 -12.31 -0.18 -12.95
C LYS A 239 -11.63 1.12 -13.39
N ARG A 240 -11.72 1.45 -14.67
CA ARG A 240 -10.96 2.57 -15.25
C ARG A 240 -11.46 3.94 -14.77
N CYS A 241 -12.77 4.09 -14.62
CA CYS A 241 -13.37 5.36 -14.22
C CYS A 241 -13.01 5.71 -12.77
N GLU A 242 -13.13 4.76 -11.85
CA GLU A 242 -12.69 4.89 -10.46
C GLU A 242 -11.19 5.23 -10.36
N ALA A 243 -10.34 4.59 -11.19
CA ALA A 243 -8.91 4.89 -11.25
C ALA A 243 -8.61 6.31 -11.75
N PHE A 244 -9.35 6.80 -12.75
CA PHE A 244 -9.18 8.19 -13.22
C PHE A 244 -9.66 9.20 -12.18
N ALA A 245 -10.78 8.94 -11.50
CA ALA A 245 -11.25 9.74 -10.37
C ALA A 245 -10.17 9.83 -9.28
N SER A 246 -9.58 8.69 -8.94
CA SER A 246 -8.54 8.57 -7.91
C SER A 246 -7.26 9.32 -8.30
N TYR A 247 -6.86 9.28 -9.57
CA TYR A 247 -5.74 10.07 -10.08
C TYR A 247 -5.99 11.58 -9.97
N ILE A 248 -7.18 12.06 -10.36
CA ILE A 248 -7.54 13.48 -10.27
C ILE A 248 -7.60 13.92 -8.80
N ALA A 249 -8.12 13.06 -7.91
CA ALA A 249 -8.10 13.32 -6.48
C ALA A 249 -6.66 13.40 -5.93
N LEU A 250 -5.75 12.53 -6.40
CA LEU A 250 -4.35 12.53 -5.99
C LEU A 250 -3.63 13.80 -6.45
N GLU A 251 -3.83 14.21 -7.71
CA GLU A 251 -3.32 15.46 -8.27
C GLU A 251 -3.70 16.66 -7.39
N LYS A 252 -4.94 16.74 -6.93
CA LYS A 252 -5.42 17.80 -6.03
C LYS A 252 -4.80 17.78 -4.63
N THR A 253 -4.24 16.64 -4.19
CA THR A 253 -3.60 16.53 -2.87
C THR A 253 -2.12 16.87 -2.87
N LEU A 254 -1.48 16.91 -4.04
CA LEU A 254 -0.05 17.15 -4.19
C LEU A 254 0.23 18.65 -4.36
N ASP A 255 1.43 19.07 -3.98
CA ASP A 255 1.90 20.43 -4.26
C ASP A 255 2.33 20.58 -5.73
N ASN A 256 2.49 21.82 -6.19
CA ASN A 256 2.94 22.10 -7.55
C ASN A 256 4.47 21.99 -7.71
N SER A 257 5.13 21.14 -6.92
CA SER A 257 6.58 20.94 -7.02
C SER A 257 6.95 20.11 -8.26
N ALA A 258 8.20 20.25 -8.70
CA ALA A 258 8.73 19.46 -9.81
C ALA A 258 8.69 17.94 -9.51
N SER A 259 8.99 17.55 -8.27
CA SER A 259 8.94 16.14 -7.83
C SER A 259 7.52 15.57 -7.84
N SER A 260 6.53 16.32 -7.35
CA SER A 260 5.12 15.93 -7.43
C SER A 260 4.64 15.79 -8.88
N THR A 261 5.08 16.68 -9.77
CA THR A 261 4.76 16.63 -11.20
C THR A 261 5.37 15.40 -11.88
N GLU A 262 6.64 15.11 -11.62
CA GLU A 262 7.32 13.92 -12.13
C GLU A 262 6.64 12.63 -11.64
N PHE A 263 6.33 12.56 -10.36
CA PHE A 263 5.59 11.44 -9.76
C PHE A 263 4.23 11.22 -10.44
N LEU A 264 3.44 12.29 -10.63
CA LEU A 264 2.16 12.23 -11.33
C LEU A 264 2.29 11.83 -12.80
N ASN A 265 3.36 12.26 -13.47
CA ASN A 265 3.66 11.86 -14.84
C ASN A 265 3.99 10.36 -14.92
N ASN A 266 4.75 9.84 -13.96
CA ASN A 266 5.09 8.41 -13.87
C ASN A 266 3.83 7.56 -13.66
N ILE A 267 2.97 7.92 -12.71
CA ILE A 267 1.66 7.25 -12.51
C ILE A 267 0.83 7.30 -13.80
N ARG A 268 0.71 8.48 -14.40
CA ARG A 268 -0.14 8.68 -15.58
C ARG A 268 0.35 7.89 -16.79
N GLY A 269 1.66 7.89 -17.04
CA GLY A 269 2.29 7.18 -18.15
C GLY A 269 2.24 5.66 -17.96
N HIS A 270 2.71 5.19 -16.81
CA HIS A 270 2.92 3.76 -16.57
C HIS A 270 1.66 3.02 -16.11
N TRP A 271 0.76 3.68 -15.37
CA TRP A 271 -0.41 3.01 -14.77
C TRP A 271 -1.69 3.29 -15.51
N LEU A 272 -1.84 4.48 -16.07
CA LEU A 272 -3.10 4.86 -16.72
C LEU A 272 -3.01 4.76 -18.25
N GLY A 273 -1.81 4.52 -18.80
CA GLY A 273 -1.59 4.35 -20.24
C GLY A 273 -1.97 5.59 -21.06
N LYS A 274 -1.99 6.77 -20.44
CA LYS A 274 -2.41 8.04 -21.05
C LYS A 274 -1.35 9.10 -20.81
N PRO A 275 -0.40 9.34 -21.73
CA PRO A 275 0.72 10.26 -21.45
C PRO A 275 0.31 11.73 -21.22
N ASN A 276 -0.91 12.13 -21.61
CA ASN A 276 -1.40 13.51 -21.54
C ASN A 276 -2.57 13.65 -20.53
N ALA A 277 -2.46 14.60 -19.60
CA ALA A 277 -3.43 14.88 -18.54
C ALA A 277 -4.81 15.30 -19.07
N ASP A 278 -4.87 16.11 -20.13
CA ASP A 278 -6.14 16.55 -20.73
C ASP A 278 -6.91 15.38 -21.35
N LYS A 279 -6.19 14.42 -21.94
CA LYS A 279 -6.81 13.19 -22.45
C LYS A 279 -7.40 12.36 -21.32
N LEU A 280 -6.77 12.36 -20.14
CA LEU A 280 -7.26 11.67 -18.96
C LEU A 280 -8.49 12.37 -18.39
N ARG A 281 -8.46 13.70 -18.22
CA ARG A 281 -9.61 14.50 -17.76
C ARG A 281 -10.81 14.35 -18.68
N LYS A 282 -10.62 14.43 -20.00
CA LYS A 282 -11.69 14.17 -20.99
C LYS A 282 -12.22 12.75 -20.90
N ALA A 283 -11.35 11.77 -20.64
CA ALA A 283 -11.79 10.39 -20.49
C ALA A 283 -12.57 10.16 -19.18
N TYR A 284 -12.22 10.87 -18.12
CA TYR A 284 -12.97 10.90 -16.86
C TYR A 284 -14.34 11.58 -17.01
N GLN A 285 -14.42 12.73 -17.68
CA GLN A 285 -15.70 13.40 -17.97
C GLN A 285 -16.67 12.49 -18.74
N ARG A 286 -16.15 11.62 -19.63
CA ARG A 286 -16.97 10.62 -20.33
C ARG A 286 -17.43 9.47 -19.44
N CYS A 287 -16.74 9.21 -18.34
CA CYS A 287 -17.21 8.28 -17.32
C CYS A 287 -18.39 8.89 -16.56
N GLU A 288 -18.24 10.13 -16.07
CA GLU A 288 -19.31 10.83 -15.35
C GLU A 288 -20.57 11.02 -16.21
N ALA A 289 -20.43 11.24 -17.52
CA ALA A 289 -21.58 11.40 -18.41
C ALA A 289 -22.35 10.09 -18.72
N LYS A 290 -21.88 8.93 -18.25
CA LYS A 290 -22.51 7.62 -18.46
C LYS A 290 -23.19 7.06 -17.21
N GLU A 291 -22.93 7.65 -16.05
CA GLU A 291 -23.60 7.37 -14.78
C GLU A 291 -24.86 8.22 -14.65
#